data_AF-A0A2A3IY35-F1
#
_entry.id   AF-A0A2A3IY35-F1
#
_cell.length_a   1.000
_cell.length_b   1.000
_cell.length_c   1.000
_cell.angle_alpha   90.00
_cell.angle_beta   90.00
_cell.angle_gamma   90.00
#
_symmetry.space_group_name_H-M   'P 1'
#
loop_
_entity.id
_entity.type
_entity.pdbx_description
1 polymer ?
#
loop_
_entity_poly.entity_id
_entity_poly.type
_entity_poly.pdbx_seq_one_letter_code
_entity_poly.pdbx_strand_id
1 'polypeptide(L)'
;MFHDRVRFRGRQLDVDLIDFGNAVFSGGTVDFRNAVFSDGTLVDFSGVVFSDGTVNFNSVVFSGGIVDFAGASGSAPAGLVSLGTSSTALPNGLLLPSAWRQEGT
;
A
#
# COMPACT_ATOMS: atom_id res chain seq x y z
N MET A 1 -4.17 -3.35 16.73
CA MET A 1 -5.05 -4.14 15.85
C MET A 1 -6.07 -3.20 15.26
N PHE A 2 -6.24 -3.21 13.93
CA PHE A 2 -7.02 -2.24 13.18
C PHE A 2 -8.28 -2.91 12.59
N HIS A 3 -9.45 -2.40 12.97
CA HIS A 3 -10.76 -2.96 12.62
C HIS A 3 -11.66 -1.97 11.88
N ASP A 4 -11.21 -0.71 11.77
CA ASP A 4 -12.01 0.38 11.25
C ASP A 4 -11.79 0.60 9.76
N ARG A 5 -12.53 1.57 9.22
CA ARG A 5 -12.54 1.89 7.80
C ARG A 5 -11.99 3.28 7.56
N VAL A 6 -10.84 3.38 6.88
CA VAL A 6 -10.23 4.65 6.49
C VAL A 6 -10.34 4.82 4.97
N ARG A 7 -10.65 6.04 4.52
CA ARG A 7 -10.89 6.36 3.10
C ARG A 7 -10.06 7.51 2.60
N PHE A 8 -9.36 7.26 1.51
CA PHE A 8 -8.68 8.26 0.70
C PHE A 8 -9.09 8.20 -0.78
N ARG A 9 -10.16 7.45 -1.09
CA ARG A 9 -10.62 7.24 -2.46
C ARG A 9 -10.78 8.57 -3.22
N GLY A 10 -10.09 8.69 -4.36
CA GLY A 10 -10.12 9.87 -5.23
C GLY A 10 -9.45 11.13 -4.66
N ARG A 11 -8.71 11.01 -3.55
CA ARG A 11 -8.02 12.15 -2.93
C ARG A 11 -6.62 12.31 -3.51
N GLN A 12 -6.23 13.55 -3.73
CA GLN A 12 -4.82 13.91 -3.77
C GLN A 12 -4.32 13.99 -2.33
N LEU A 13 -3.27 13.25 -2.04
CA LEU A 13 -2.62 13.23 -0.74
C LEU A 13 -1.34 14.05 -0.86
N ASP A 14 -1.31 15.09 -0.04
CA ASP A 14 -0.23 16.07 0.10
C ASP A 14 -0.04 16.28 1.60
N VAL A 15 0.50 15.25 2.24
CA VAL A 15 0.75 15.18 3.68
C VAL A 15 2.10 14.53 3.89
N ASP A 16 2.82 14.91 4.93
CA ASP A 16 4.18 14.39 5.15
C ASP A 16 4.18 12.88 5.46
N LEU A 17 3.25 12.42 6.29
CA LEU A 17 3.23 11.03 6.77
C LEU A 17 1.81 10.51 7.05
N ILE A 18 1.54 9.30 6.56
CA ILE A 18 0.44 8.43 6.98
C ILE A 18 1.05 7.14 7.55
N ASP A 19 0.97 6.95 8.86
CA ASP A 19 1.65 5.86 9.56
C ASP A 19 0.68 4.73 9.97
N PHE A 20 0.93 3.53 9.46
CA PHE A 20 0.30 2.27 9.86
C PHE A 20 1.34 1.21 10.30
N GLY A 21 2.58 1.63 10.58
CA GLY A 21 3.69 0.75 10.92
C GLY A 21 3.38 -0.18 12.09
N ASN A 22 3.79 -1.44 11.98
CA ASN A 22 3.59 -2.50 12.97
C ASN A 22 2.12 -2.78 13.34
N ALA A 23 1.15 -2.26 12.58
CA ALA A 23 -0.25 -2.57 12.80
C ALA A 23 -0.59 -4.02 12.41
N VAL A 24 -1.68 -4.53 12.96
CA VAL A 24 -2.28 -5.81 12.56
C VAL A 24 -3.65 -5.53 11.99
N PHE A 25 -3.83 -5.84 10.71
CA PHE A 25 -5.07 -5.68 9.96
C PHE A 25 -5.84 -7.01 9.94
N SER A 26 -6.87 -7.11 10.78
CA SER A 26 -7.65 -8.33 11.00
C SER A 26 -9.15 -8.16 10.71
N GLY A 27 -9.52 -7.18 9.88
CA GLY A 27 -10.91 -6.93 9.48
C GLY A 27 -11.22 -5.49 9.04
N GLY A 28 -10.30 -4.54 9.29
CA GLY A 28 -10.43 -3.16 8.80
C GLY A 28 -10.10 -3.01 7.32
N THR A 29 -10.55 -1.90 6.72
CA THR A 29 -10.30 -1.59 5.30
C THR A 29 -9.70 -0.19 5.13
N VAL A 30 -8.62 -0.09 4.35
CA VAL A 30 -8.07 1.20 3.88
C VAL A 30 -8.25 1.29 2.37
N ASP A 31 -8.98 2.31 1.91
CA ASP A 31 -9.35 2.48 0.50
C ASP A 31 -8.61 3.67 -0.13
N PHE A 32 -7.58 3.39 -0.93
CA PHE A 32 -6.80 4.36 -1.73
C PHE A 32 -7.19 4.38 -3.20
N ARG A 33 -8.34 3.81 -3.58
CA ARG A 33 -8.71 3.74 -5.01
C ARG A 33 -8.73 5.12 -5.65
N ASN A 34 -8.12 5.24 -6.84
CA ASN A 34 -8.01 6.51 -7.56
C ASN A 34 -7.33 7.65 -6.76
N ALA A 35 -6.60 7.34 -5.69
CA ALA A 35 -5.84 8.35 -4.96
C ALA A 35 -4.57 8.71 -5.73
N VAL A 36 -4.06 9.92 -5.48
CA VAL A 36 -2.80 10.40 -6.02
C VAL A 36 -1.87 10.66 -4.85
N PHE A 37 -0.73 9.98 -4.81
CA PHE A 37 0.35 10.27 -3.86
C PHE A 37 1.31 11.27 -4.50
N SER A 38 1.25 12.52 -4.04
CA SER A 38 2.12 13.60 -4.52
C SER A 38 3.53 13.50 -3.90
N ASP A 39 4.47 14.26 -4.46
CA ASP A 39 5.82 14.44 -3.91
C ASP A 39 5.78 14.71 -2.40
N GLY A 40 6.68 14.06 -1.66
CA GLY A 40 6.80 14.26 -0.21
C GLY A 40 5.81 13.45 0.64
N THR A 41 4.80 12.80 0.04
CA THR A 41 3.89 11.93 0.80
C THR A 41 4.54 10.59 1.14
N LEU A 42 4.69 10.28 2.42
CA LEU A 42 5.12 8.96 2.91
C LEU A 42 3.94 8.20 3.52
N VAL A 43 3.72 6.96 3.08
CA VAL A 43 2.77 6.03 3.70
C VAL A 43 3.52 4.82 4.21
N ASP A 44 3.57 4.67 5.54
CA ASP A 44 4.33 3.62 6.20
C ASP A 44 3.43 2.42 6.57
N PHE A 45 3.72 1.26 5.98
CA PHE A 45 3.16 -0.06 6.30
C PHE A 45 4.26 -1.04 6.73
N SER A 46 5.41 -0.54 7.19
CA SER A 46 6.52 -1.37 7.60
C SER A 46 6.14 -2.28 8.79
N GLY A 47 6.55 -3.54 8.72
CA GLY A 47 6.27 -4.55 9.76
C GLY A 47 4.79 -4.89 9.95
N VAL A 48 3.89 -4.46 9.06
CA VAL A 48 2.46 -4.68 9.22
C VAL A 48 2.07 -6.14 8.93
N VAL A 49 1.04 -6.65 9.60
CA VAL A 49 0.49 -7.99 9.37
C VAL A 49 -0.90 -7.90 8.75
N PHE A 50 -1.07 -8.40 7.53
CA PHE A 50 -2.35 -8.53 6.83
C PHE A 50 -2.91 -9.95 6.99
N SER A 51 -3.81 -10.15 7.96
CA SER A 51 -4.45 -11.45 8.20
C SER A 51 -5.84 -11.51 7.54
N ASP A 52 -6.70 -10.51 7.78
CA ASP A 52 -8.08 -10.45 7.28
C ASP A 52 -8.52 -9.02 6.89
N GLY A 53 -7.67 -8.01 7.08
CA GLY A 53 -7.94 -6.65 6.62
C GLY A 53 -7.52 -6.44 5.17
N THR A 54 -8.12 -5.44 4.53
CA THR A 54 -7.91 -5.14 3.11
C THR A 54 -7.38 -3.74 2.91
N VAL A 55 -6.32 -3.60 2.12
CA VAL A 55 -5.90 -2.31 1.58
C VAL A 55 -6.07 -2.36 0.07
N ASN A 56 -6.69 -1.33 -0.50
CA ASN A 56 -7.02 -1.29 -1.92
C ASN A 56 -6.29 -0.14 -2.62
N PHE A 57 -5.39 -0.49 -3.54
CA PHE A 57 -4.59 0.43 -4.35
C PHE A 57 -5.02 0.47 -5.82
N ASN A 58 -6.19 -0.05 -6.18
CA ASN A 58 -6.62 -0.04 -7.57
C ASN A 58 -6.65 1.39 -8.14
N SER A 59 -5.98 1.56 -9.29
CA SER A 59 -5.89 2.83 -10.01
C SER A 59 -5.27 3.97 -9.21
N VAL A 60 -4.39 3.67 -8.25
CA VAL A 60 -3.60 4.70 -7.56
C VAL A 60 -2.54 5.27 -8.51
N VAL A 61 -2.24 6.55 -8.35
CA VAL A 61 -1.16 7.22 -9.10
C VAL A 61 -0.05 7.61 -8.13
N PHE A 62 1.17 7.14 -8.41
CA PHE A 62 2.39 7.56 -7.71
C PHE A 62 3.02 8.71 -8.50
N SER A 63 2.96 9.92 -7.95
CA SER A 63 3.57 11.12 -8.52
C SER A 63 4.64 11.68 -7.58
N GLY A 64 5.45 10.78 -7.01
CA GLY A 64 6.58 11.10 -6.13
C GLY A 64 6.44 10.75 -4.65
N GLY A 65 5.28 10.24 -4.24
CA GLY A 65 5.09 9.68 -2.90
C GLY A 65 5.75 8.32 -2.71
N ILE A 66 6.10 7.99 -1.46
CA ILE A 66 6.69 6.73 -1.03
C ILE A 66 5.64 5.92 -0.26
N VAL A 67 5.53 4.63 -0.58
CA VAL A 67 4.73 3.67 0.19
C VAL A 67 5.64 2.50 0.58
N ASP A 68 5.84 2.33 1.88
CA ASP A 68 6.79 1.36 2.42
C ASP A 68 6.08 0.14 3.03
N PHE A 69 6.27 -1.04 2.45
CA PHE A 69 5.82 -2.33 2.99
C PHE A 69 6.99 -3.21 3.48
N ALA A 70 8.15 -2.62 3.79
CA ALA A 70 9.30 -3.38 4.28
C ALA A 70 8.93 -4.20 5.52
N GLY A 71 9.17 -5.51 5.47
CA GLY A 71 8.83 -6.43 6.56
C GLY A 71 7.33 -6.70 6.72
N ALA A 72 6.46 -6.20 5.84
CA ALA A 72 5.06 -6.58 5.82
C ALA A 72 4.89 -8.08 5.52
N SER A 73 3.85 -8.68 6.10
CA SER A 73 3.54 -10.10 5.95
C SER A 73 2.06 -10.36 5.73
N GLY A 74 1.72 -11.57 5.27
CA GLY A 74 0.36 -11.95 4.87
C GLY A 74 0.11 -11.76 3.38
N SER A 75 -1.15 -11.59 3.00
CA SER A 75 -1.55 -11.40 1.60
C SER A 75 -1.26 -9.98 1.11
N ALA A 76 -0.70 -9.87 -0.09
CA ALA A 76 -0.44 -8.57 -0.71
C ALA A 76 -1.76 -7.80 -0.94
N PRO A 77 -1.79 -6.48 -0.68
CA PRO A 77 -2.93 -5.62 -0.99
C PRO A 77 -3.39 -5.70 -2.45
N ALA A 78 -4.71 -5.62 -2.65
CA ALA A 78 -5.29 -5.60 -3.99
C ALA A 78 -4.82 -4.36 -4.77
N GLY A 79 -4.49 -4.56 -6.05
CA GLY A 79 -4.02 -3.49 -6.93
C GLY A 79 -2.50 -3.25 -6.90
N LEU A 80 -1.77 -3.74 -5.90
CA LEU A 80 -0.30 -3.70 -5.90
C LEU A 80 0.30 -4.78 -6.82
N VAL A 81 -0.29 -5.97 -6.86
CA VAL A 81 0.20 -7.11 -7.67
C VAL A 81 0.06 -6.84 -9.18
N SER A 82 -0.97 -6.11 -9.61
CA SER A 82 -1.12 -5.70 -11.02
C SER A 82 -0.12 -4.62 -11.47
N LEU A 83 0.54 -3.91 -10.54
CA LEU A 83 1.64 -3.00 -10.86
C LEU A 83 2.95 -3.76 -11.14
N GLY A 84 3.07 -5.01 -10.71
CA GLY A 84 4.26 -5.84 -10.89
C GLY A 84 4.27 -6.71 -12.16
N THR A 85 3.12 -6.90 -12.81
CA THR A 85 2.97 -7.84 -13.94
C THR A 85 2.94 -7.17 -15.32
N SER A 86 2.83 -5.85 -15.40
CA SER A 86 2.96 -5.08 -16.64
C SER A 86 4.23 -4.22 -16.64
N SER A 87 5.33 -4.84 -17.07
CA SER A 87 6.54 -4.18 -17.60
C SER A 87 7.44 -3.37 -16.63
N THR A 88 8.53 -4.03 -16.24
CA THR A 88 9.93 -3.53 -16.14
C THR A 88 10.38 -2.53 -15.07
N ALA A 89 9.54 -1.93 -14.23
CA ALA A 89 10.03 -1.25 -13.02
C ALA A 89 8.92 -1.12 -11.96
N LEU A 90 9.21 -1.47 -10.70
CA LEU A 90 8.36 -1.02 -9.59
C LEU A 90 8.28 0.52 -9.64
N PRO A 91 7.10 1.12 -9.40
CA PRO A 91 6.99 2.57 -9.28
C PRO A 91 8.03 3.08 -8.29
N ASN A 92 8.74 4.16 -8.66
CA ASN A 92 9.66 4.83 -7.74
C ASN A 92 8.90 5.18 -6.46
N GLY A 93 9.45 4.80 -5.31
CA GLY A 93 8.82 4.99 -4.00
C GLY A 93 8.00 3.81 -3.48
N LEU A 94 7.80 2.73 -4.23
CA LEU A 94 7.12 1.53 -3.72
C LEU A 94 8.12 0.48 -3.21
N LEU A 95 8.16 0.25 -1.90
CA LEU A 95 8.99 -0.77 -1.27
C LEU A 95 8.13 -1.98 -0.88
N LEU A 96 8.43 -3.15 -1.43
CA LEU A 96 7.70 -4.39 -1.16
C LEU A 96 8.51 -5.38 -0.31
N PRO A 97 7.87 -6.26 0.48
CA PRO A 97 8.57 -7.40 1.07
C PRO A 97 8.94 -8.42 -0.01
N SER A 98 10.02 -9.18 0.20
CA SER A 98 10.50 -10.19 -0.76
C SER A 98 9.44 -11.22 -1.13
N ALA A 99 8.60 -11.62 -0.18
CA ALA A 99 7.51 -12.57 -0.39
C ALA A 99 6.50 -12.13 -1.46
N TRP A 100 6.26 -10.81 -1.62
CA TRP A 100 5.27 -10.29 -2.58
C TRP A 100 5.87 -9.99 -3.95
N ARG A 101 7.20 -10.12 -4.12
CA ARG A 101 7.88 -9.86 -5.39
C ARG A 101 7.82 -11.05 -6.37
N GLN A 102 7.34 -12.23 -5.95
CA GLN A 102 7.41 -13.47 -6.72
C GLN A 102 6.11 -14.30 -6.76
N GLU A 103 4.94 -13.72 -6.45
CA GLU A 103 3.66 -14.42 -6.66
C GLU A 103 3.31 -14.42 -8.16
N GLY A 104 3.96 -15.33 -8.88
CA GLY A 104 3.83 -15.56 -10.32
C GLY A 104 4.39 -16.95 -10.68
N THR A 105 3.68 -18.00 -10.26
CA THR A 105 3.73 -19.33 -10.89
C THR A 105 2.32 -19.81 -11.16
#